data_AF-A0A9W8HTB6-F1
#
_entry.id   AF-A0A9W8HTB6-F1
#
_cell.length_a   1.000
_cell.length_b   1.000
_cell.length_c   1.000
_cell.angle_alpha   90.00
_cell.angle_beta   90.00
_cell.angle_gamma   90.00
#
_symmetry.space_group_name_H-M   'P 1'
#
loop_
_entity.id
_entity.type
_entity.pdbx_description
1 polymer ?
#
loop_
_entity_poly.entity_id
_entity_poly.type
_entity_poly.pdbx_seq_one_letter_code
_entity_poly.pdbx_strand_id
1 'polypeptide(L)'
;MRDVNQPLFFETSWEVANKVGGIYTVIKTKVPVTVQEYGDRYHLTGPWNRFSAHVEVEEIEPESPAIEAAIRAITDQGIQVLYGRWLIDGAPRVVLFDIGSAAYKLDEWKGDLWRVAGIPSPPHDIETNDAIILGYLNAWLLDE
;
A
#
# COMPACT_ATOMS: atom_id res chain seq x y z
N MET A 1 -8.27 11.53 -22.74
CA MET A 1 -7.26 10.54 -23.21
C MET A 1 -6.23 10.41 -22.10
N ARG A 2 -5.84 9.20 -21.67
CA ARG A 2 -4.83 9.02 -20.63
C ARG A 2 -3.44 9.30 -21.22
N ASP A 3 -2.60 10.05 -20.50
CA ASP A 3 -1.20 10.25 -20.91
C ASP A 3 -0.39 8.99 -20.58
N VAL A 4 0.24 8.43 -21.60
CA VAL A 4 1.06 7.21 -21.50
C VAL A 4 2.54 7.51 -21.25
N ASN A 5 2.97 8.78 -21.35
CA ASN A 5 4.37 9.18 -21.20
C ASN A 5 4.71 9.62 -19.78
N GLN A 6 3.72 9.97 -18.97
CA GLN A 6 3.88 10.35 -17.56
C GLN A 6 2.96 9.54 -16.64
N PRO A 7 3.02 8.19 -16.67
CA PRO A 7 2.15 7.36 -15.84
C PRO A 7 2.49 7.49 -14.35
N LEU A 8 1.50 7.33 -13.48
CA LEU A 8 1.76 6.99 -12.08
C LEU A 8 2.33 5.57 -12.00
N PHE A 9 3.25 5.35 -11.06
CA PHE A 9 3.85 4.04 -10.84
C PHE A 9 3.66 3.61 -9.39
N PHE A 10 2.89 2.54 -9.18
CA PHE A 10 2.65 1.94 -7.88
C PHE A 10 3.40 0.62 -7.78
N GLU A 11 4.16 0.44 -6.70
CA GLU A 11 4.81 -0.83 -6.36
C GLU A 11 4.34 -1.29 -4.98
N THR A 12 3.70 -2.46 -4.96
CA THR A 12 3.07 -3.00 -3.74
C THR A 12 3.91 -4.14 -3.18
N SER A 13 4.20 -4.10 -1.88
CA SER A 13 4.83 -5.23 -1.19
C SER A 13 4.54 -5.21 0.31
N TRP A 14 4.51 -6.41 0.90
CA TRP A 14 4.45 -6.57 2.34
C TRP A 14 5.66 -5.97 3.07
N GLU A 15 6.79 -5.85 2.36
CA GLU A 15 8.07 -5.41 2.93
C GLU A 15 8.38 -3.91 2.74
N VAL A 16 7.41 -3.10 2.27
CA VAL A 16 7.56 -1.64 2.23
C VAL A 16 7.56 -1.09 3.65
N ALA A 17 8.62 -0.39 4.06
CA ALA A 17 8.82 0.14 5.42
C ALA A 17 8.64 -0.91 6.55
N ASN A 18 8.80 -2.20 6.21
CA ASN A 18 8.55 -3.32 7.09
C ASN A 18 9.55 -4.45 6.78
N LYS A 19 10.66 -4.50 7.51
CA LYS A 19 11.69 -5.50 7.24
C LYS A 19 11.28 -6.89 7.74
N VAL A 20 10.85 -7.74 6.82
CA VAL A 20 10.53 -9.17 7.10
C VAL A 20 11.61 -10.08 6.52
N GLY A 21 12.09 -9.81 5.31
CA GLY A 21 12.98 -10.69 4.56
C GLY A 21 13.85 -9.95 3.55
N GLY A 22 14.11 -10.63 2.43
CA GLY A 22 15.01 -10.13 1.39
C GLY A 22 14.38 -9.05 0.50
N ILE A 23 13.05 -9.02 0.36
CA ILE A 23 12.37 -8.10 -0.55
C ILE A 23 12.53 -6.66 -0.06
N TYR A 24 12.56 -6.42 1.26
CA TYR A 24 12.90 -5.13 1.84
C TYR A 24 14.20 -4.58 1.25
N THR A 25 15.24 -5.43 1.15
CA THR A 25 16.54 -5.04 0.61
C THR A 25 16.44 -4.74 -0.89
N VAL A 26 15.72 -5.58 -1.64
CA VAL A 26 15.50 -5.39 -3.08
C VAL A 26 14.81 -4.07 -3.37
N ILE A 27 13.72 -3.76 -2.66
CA ILE A 27 12.99 -2.50 -2.84
C ILE A 27 13.90 -1.32 -2.46
N LYS A 28 14.53 -1.38 -1.27
CA LYS A 28 15.38 -0.29 -0.78
C LYS A 28 16.54 0.03 -1.71
N THR A 29 17.17 -0.95 -2.36
CA THR A 29 18.27 -0.70 -3.30
C THR A 29 17.80 -0.29 -4.69
N LYS A 30 16.56 -0.63 -5.08
CA LYS A 30 15.95 -0.23 -6.35
C LYS A 30 15.34 1.17 -6.32
N VAL A 31 14.95 1.64 -5.14
CA VAL A 31 14.28 2.94 -4.96
C VAL A 31 15.05 4.12 -5.58
N PRO A 32 16.37 4.31 -5.38
CA PRO A 32 17.07 5.48 -5.91
C PRO A 32 16.94 5.62 -7.43
N VAL A 33 17.15 4.54 -8.17
CA VAL A 33 17.02 4.55 -9.65
C VAL A 33 15.56 4.69 -10.10
N THR A 34 14.61 4.17 -9.33
CA THR A 34 13.18 4.29 -9.65
C THR A 34 12.68 5.71 -9.45
N VAL A 35 13.09 6.37 -8.35
CA VAL A 35 12.79 7.78 -8.08
C VAL A 35 13.47 8.67 -9.12
N GLN A 36 14.68 8.35 -9.58
CA GLN A 36 15.33 9.10 -10.66
C GLN A 36 14.47 9.14 -11.95
N GLU A 37 13.79 8.04 -12.28
CA GLU A 37 12.97 7.93 -13.49
C GLU A 37 11.55 8.51 -13.31
N TYR A 38 10.90 8.20 -12.19
CA TYR A 38 9.48 8.52 -11.98
C TYR A 38 9.26 9.75 -11.09
N GLY A 39 10.25 10.12 -10.29
CA GLY A 39 10.14 11.18 -9.28
C GLY A 39 8.93 10.96 -8.37
N ASP A 40 8.12 12.01 -8.26
CA ASP A 40 6.91 12.05 -7.45
C ASP A 40 5.73 11.22 -7.99
N ARG A 41 5.87 10.63 -9.17
CA ARG A 41 4.88 9.68 -9.71
C ARG A 41 5.03 8.28 -9.11
N TYR A 42 6.13 7.99 -8.44
CA TYR A 42 6.41 6.69 -7.82
C TYR A 42 5.89 6.61 -6.39
N HIS A 43 5.02 5.64 -6.14
CA HIS A 43 4.42 5.36 -4.85
C HIS A 43 4.64 3.90 -4.49
N LEU A 44 5.12 3.67 -3.27
CA LEU A 44 5.21 2.34 -2.68
C LEU A 44 3.99 2.10 -1.79
N THR A 45 3.40 0.92 -1.85
CA THR A 45 2.24 0.59 -1.00
C THR A 45 2.48 -0.69 -0.20
N GLY A 46 1.97 -0.72 1.02
CA GLY A 46 2.20 -1.85 1.93
C GLY A 46 1.40 -1.76 3.22
N PRO A 47 1.54 -2.74 4.12
CA PRO A 47 0.91 -2.70 5.43
C PRO A 47 1.62 -1.69 6.34
N TRP A 48 0.84 -0.95 7.13
CA TRP A 48 1.36 -0.06 8.16
C TRP A 48 1.77 -0.88 9.38
N ASN A 49 3.05 -1.24 9.44
CA ASN A 49 3.65 -1.76 10.68
C ASN A 49 3.92 -0.60 11.65
N ARG A 50 3.07 -0.47 12.68
CA ARG A 50 3.16 0.60 13.69
C ARG A 50 4.51 0.63 14.42
N PHE A 51 5.23 -0.49 14.55
CA PHE A 51 6.51 -0.49 15.24
C PHE A 51 7.65 0.10 14.41
N SER A 52 7.71 -0.20 13.10
CA SER A 52 8.78 0.27 12.22
C SER A 52 8.48 1.62 11.56
N ALA A 53 7.23 1.89 11.21
CA ALA A 53 6.85 3.07 10.44
C ALA A 53 7.13 4.39 11.17
N HIS A 54 7.00 4.44 12.51
CA HIS A 54 7.29 5.65 13.30
C HIS A 54 8.76 6.10 13.22
N VAL A 55 9.67 5.19 12.85
CA VAL A 55 11.10 5.48 12.72
C VAL A 55 11.51 5.60 11.25
N GLU A 56 10.86 4.84 10.36
CA GLU A 56 11.23 4.76 8.96
C GLU A 56 10.47 5.73 8.05
N VAL A 57 9.33 6.29 8.47
CA VAL A 57 8.49 7.12 7.59
C VAL A 57 8.27 8.50 8.19
N GLU A 58 8.53 9.53 7.38
CA GLU A 58 8.10 10.90 7.65
C GLU A 58 6.69 11.09 7.07
N GLU A 59 5.71 11.33 7.93
CA GLU A 59 4.34 11.61 7.51
C GLU A 59 4.26 12.98 6.84
N ILE A 60 3.61 13.02 5.68
CA ILE A 60 3.38 14.25 4.90
C ILE A 60 1.95 14.22 4.34
N GLU A 61 1.50 15.35 3.79
CA GLU A 61 0.22 15.42 3.09
C GLU A 61 0.36 15.10 1.59
N PRO A 62 -0.63 14.44 0.94
CA PRO A 62 -0.63 14.24 -0.49
C PRO A 62 -0.72 15.56 -1.27
N GLU A 63 0.24 15.79 -2.17
CA GLU A 63 0.21 16.97 -3.05
C GLU A 63 -0.73 16.80 -4.26
N SER A 64 -1.02 15.55 -4.63
CA SER A 64 -1.88 15.23 -5.77
C SER A 64 -3.34 15.12 -5.32
N PRO A 65 -4.27 15.93 -5.86
CA PRO A 65 -5.68 15.84 -5.51
C PRO A 65 -6.29 14.46 -5.77
N ALA A 66 -5.77 13.72 -6.75
CA ALA A 66 -6.21 12.35 -7.03
C ALA A 66 -5.79 11.37 -5.93
N ILE A 67 -4.53 11.47 -5.47
CA ILE A 67 -4.04 10.63 -4.37
C ILE A 67 -4.75 11.00 -3.06
N GLU A 68 -4.95 12.29 -2.80
CA GLU A 68 -5.73 12.77 -1.66
C GLU A 68 -7.16 12.23 -1.68
N ALA A 69 -7.85 12.31 -2.81
CA ALA A 69 -9.21 11.80 -2.97
C ALA A 69 -9.30 10.29 -2.76
N ALA A 70 -8.37 9.52 -3.34
CA ALA A 70 -8.31 8.07 -3.19
C ALA A 70 -8.05 7.64 -1.74
N ILE A 71 -7.10 8.30 -1.05
CA ILE A 71 -6.85 8.07 0.37
C ILE A 71 -8.09 8.44 1.18
N ARG A 72 -8.74 9.58 0.89
CA ARG A 72 -9.93 10.03 1.59
C ARG A 72 -11.09 9.04 1.47
N ALA A 73 -11.33 8.50 0.28
CA ALA A 73 -12.38 7.50 0.05
C ALA A 73 -12.22 6.27 0.95
N ILE A 74 -10.99 5.84 1.21
CA ILE A 74 -10.65 4.74 2.12
C ILE A 74 -10.80 5.20 3.58
N THR A 75 -10.29 6.37 3.95
CA THR A 75 -10.35 6.86 5.34
C THR A 75 -11.75 7.22 5.82
N ASP A 76 -12.64 7.66 4.92
CA ASP A 76 -14.06 7.93 5.20
C ASP A 76 -14.81 6.65 5.63
N GLN A 77 -14.23 5.48 5.37
CA GLN A 77 -14.76 4.16 5.75
C GLN A 77 -14.12 3.65 7.05
N GLY A 78 -13.44 4.52 7.79
CA GLY A 78 -12.82 4.22 9.08
C GLY A 78 -11.51 3.43 8.99
N ILE A 79 -10.96 3.25 7.79
CA ILE A 79 -9.69 2.56 7.57
C ILE A 79 -8.55 3.57 7.67
N GLN A 80 -7.57 3.30 8.51
CA GLN A 80 -6.45 4.23 8.71
C GLN A 80 -5.37 4.03 7.65
N VAL A 81 -4.87 5.15 7.11
CA VAL A 81 -3.83 5.20 6.10
C VAL A 81 -2.76 6.19 6.54
N LEU A 82 -1.50 5.81 6.42
CA LEU A 82 -0.34 6.69 6.60
C LEU A 82 0.24 7.01 5.22
N TYR A 83 0.22 8.28 4.85
CA TYR A 83 0.90 8.79 3.67
C TYR A 83 2.20 9.49 4.08
N GLY A 84 3.29 9.22 3.37
CA GLY A 84 4.59 9.68 3.84
C GLY A 84 5.74 9.55 2.85
N ARG A 85 6.93 9.86 3.34
CA ARG A 85 8.23 9.62 2.68
C ARG A 85 8.98 8.54 3.45
N TRP A 86 9.38 7.47 2.76
CA TRP A 86 10.23 6.45 3.39
C TRP A 86 11.66 6.97 3.51
N LEU A 87 12.20 7.02 4.73
CA LEU A 87 13.52 7.55 5.10
C LEU A 87 14.66 6.62 4.69
N ILE A 88 14.76 6.38 3.38
CA ILE A 88 15.83 5.67 2.69
C ILE A 88 16.38 6.54 1.56
N ASP A 89 17.46 6.11 0.93
CA ASP A 89 18.01 6.82 -0.23
C ASP A 89 16.96 6.95 -1.34
N GLY A 90 16.79 8.16 -1.88
CA GLY A 90 15.74 8.54 -2.82
C GLY A 90 14.41 9.01 -2.22
N ALA A 91 14.14 8.81 -0.93
CA ALA A 91 12.92 9.28 -0.23
C ALA A 91 11.60 9.13 -1.03
N PRO A 92 11.20 7.89 -1.39
CA PRO A 92 10.00 7.64 -2.19
C PRO A 92 8.73 7.92 -1.39
N ARG A 93 7.63 8.21 -2.09
CA ARG A 93 6.30 8.34 -1.49
C ARG A 93 5.80 6.95 -1.08
N VAL A 94 5.14 6.86 0.07
CA VAL A 94 4.51 5.63 0.57
C VAL A 94 3.04 5.85 0.91
N VAL A 95 2.21 4.84 0.66
CA VAL A 95 0.84 4.70 1.16
C VAL A 95 0.77 3.42 1.99
N LEU A 96 0.70 3.54 3.31
CA LEU A 96 0.68 2.39 4.22
C LEU A 96 -0.69 2.22 4.88
N PHE A 97 -1.24 1.02 4.80
CA PHE A 97 -2.57 0.72 5.31
C PHE A 97 -2.54 0.05 6.69
N ASP A 98 -3.29 0.56 7.67
CA ASP A 98 -3.56 -0.22 8.88
C ASP A 98 -4.56 -1.34 8.56
N ILE A 99 -4.05 -2.52 8.23
CA ILE A 99 -4.85 -3.71 7.94
C ILE A 99 -5.80 -4.07 9.09
N GLY A 100 -5.44 -3.78 10.35
CA GLY A 100 -6.29 -4.06 11.50
C GLY A 100 -7.56 -3.21 11.51
N SER A 101 -7.46 -1.95 11.04
CA SER A 101 -8.63 -1.07 10.91
C SER A 101 -9.61 -1.51 9.82
N ALA A 102 -9.16 -2.34 8.86
CA ALA A 102 -9.98 -2.91 7.80
C ALA A 102 -10.50 -4.34 8.11
N ALA A 103 -10.14 -4.93 9.26
CA ALA A 103 -10.48 -6.32 9.57
C ALA A 103 -11.99 -6.62 9.54
N TYR A 104 -12.84 -5.61 9.79
CA TYR A 104 -14.30 -5.74 9.73
C TYR A 104 -14.84 -6.05 8.31
N LYS A 105 -14.03 -5.82 7.27
CA LYS A 105 -14.34 -6.14 5.86
C LYS A 105 -13.91 -7.55 5.44
N LEU A 106 -13.13 -8.27 6.26
CA LEU A 106 -12.47 -9.51 5.85
C LEU A 106 -13.44 -10.57 5.34
N ASP A 107 -14.56 -10.81 6.04
CA ASP A 107 -15.53 -11.84 5.64
C ASP A 107 -16.19 -11.52 4.29
N GLU A 108 -16.50 -10.24 4.05
CA GLU A 108 -17.03 -9.74 2.78
C GLU A 108 -16.03 -10.02 1.63
N TRP A 109 -14.77 -9.64 1.82
CA TRP A 109 -13.71 -9.78 0.82
C TRP A 109 -13.28 -11.22 0.58
N LYS A 110 -13.31 -12.09 1.60
CA LYS A 110 -13.13 -13.53 1.43
C LYS A 110 -14.24 -14.13 0.56
N GLY A 111 -15.49 -13.74 0.82
CA GLY A 111 -16.64 -14.17 0.04
C GLY A 111 -16.52 -13.74 -1.43
N ASP A 112 -16.11 -12.50 -1.67
CA ASP A 112 -15.89 -11.99 -3.03
C ASP A 112 -14.73 -12.70 -3.73
N LEU A 113 -13.60 -12.91 -3.05
CA LEU A 113 -12.43 -13.58 -3.63
C LEU A 113 -12.74 -15.01 -4.06
N TRP A 114 -13.52 -15.74 -3.25
CA TRP A 114 -14.04 -17.05 -3.62
C TRP A 114 -14.95 -17.00 -4.83
N ARG A 115 -15.88 -16.03 -4.88
CA ARG A 115 -16.84 -15.87 -5.97
C ARG A 115 -16.16 -15.55 -7.31
N VAL A 116 -15.15 -14.68 -7.30
CA VAL A 116 -14.47 -14.20 -8.51
C VAL A 116 -13.40 -15.17 -8.99
N ALA A 117 -12.62 -15.75 -8.07
CA ALA A 117 -11.42 -16.51 -8.41
C ALA A 117 -11.39 -17.95 -7.87
N GLY A 118 -12.35 -18.36 -7.03
CA GLY A 118 -12.37 -19.71 -6.45
C GLY A 118 -11.21 -19.98 -5.49
N ILE A 119 -10.64 -18.93 -4.88
CA ILE A 119 -9.51 -19.06 -3.96
C ILE A 119 -10.03 -19.27 -2.53
N PRO A 120 -9.78 -20.43 -1.89
CA PRO A 120 -10.20 -20.67 -0.52
C PRO A 120 -9.25 -19.97 0.49
N SER A 121 -9.80 -19.48 1.60
CA SER A 121 -9.05 -18.75 2.63
C SER A 121 -9.48 -19.19 4.05
N PRO A 122 -8.85 -20.23 4.62
CA PRO A 122 -9.18 -20.75 5.95
C PRO A 122 -9.17 -19.66 7.03
N PRO A 123 -10.11 -19.65 8.00
CA PRO A 123 -10.19 -18.58 9.00
C PRO A 123 -8.95 -18.41 9.87
N HIS A 124 -8.26 -19.51 10.17
CA HIS A 124 -7.11 -19.53 11.10
C HIS A 124 -5.77 -19.15 10.46
N ASP A 125 -5.74 -18.95 9.15
CA ASP A 125 -4.53 -18.51 8.44
C ASP A 125 -4.46 -16.99 8.41
N ILE A 126 -3.71 -16.43 9.37
CA ILE A 126 -3.57 -14.98 9.55
C ILE A 126 -2.85 -14.35 8.37
N GLU A 127 -1.81 -14.99 7.83
CA GLU A 127 -1.04 -14.45 6.71
C GLU A 127 -1.92 -14.33 5.46
N THR A 128 -2.73 -15.35 5.18
CA THR A 128 -3.71 -15.30 4.09
C THR A 128 -4.78 -14.23 4.33
N ASN A 129 -5.28 -14.10 5.57
CA ASN A 129 -6.28 -13.08 5.91
C ASN A 129 -5.75 -11.66 5.68
N ASP A 130 -4.54 -11.40 6.15
CA ASP A 130 -3.93 -10.09 6.03
C ASP A 130 -3.56 -9.77 4.57
N ALA A 131 -3.11 -10.77 3.80
CA ALA A 131 -2.85 -10.63 2.38
C ALA A 131 -4.12 -10.28 1.59
N ILE A 132 -5.27 -10.87 1.96
CA ILE A 132 -6.57 -10.53 1.37
C ILE A 132 -6.91 -9.07 1.68
N ILE A 133 -6.83 -8.65 2.94
CA ILE A 133 -7.11 -7.26 3.35
C ILE A 133 -6.23 -6.29 2.57
N LEU A 134 -4.91 -6.52 2.55
CA LEU A 134 -3.98 -5.66 1.83
C LEU A 134 -4.28 -5.63 0.32
N GLY A 135 -4.63 -6.76 -0.27
CA GLY A 135 -4.98 -6.86 -1.68
C GLY A 135 -6.21 -6.00 -2.05
N TYR A 136 -7.29 -6.10 -1.27
CA TYR A 136 -8.49 -5.31 -1.51
C TYR A 136 -8.28 -3.81 -1.23
N LEU A 137 -7.48 -3.45 -0.23
CA LEU A 137 -7.14 -2.04 0.03
C LEU A 137 -6.32 -1.42 -1.12
N ASN A 138 -5.38 -2.17 -1.70
CA ASN A 138 -4.66 -1.71 -2.88
C ASN A 138 -5.57 -1.62 -4.11
N ALA A 139 -6.45 -2.60 -4.31
CA ALA A 139 -7.41 -2.54 -5.41
C ALA A 139 -8.34 -1.32 -5.29
N TRP A 140 -8.80 -1.02 -4.07
CA TRP A 140 -9.61 0.18 -3.80
C TRP A 140 -8.84 1.46 -4.08
N LEU A 141 -7.61 1.60 -3.56
CA LEU A 141 -6.77 2.78 -3.82
C LEU A 141 -6.57 3.04 -5.32
N LEU A 142 -6.43 1.99 -6.12
CA LEU A 142 -6.17 2.09 -7.56
C LEU A 142 -7.42 2.31 -8.42
N ASP A 143 -8.62 2.07 -7.87
CA ASP A 143 -9.90 2.27 -8.57
C ASP A 143 -10.40 3.73 -8.47
N GLU A 144 -10.09 4.40 -7.36
CA GLU A 144 -10.40 5.82 -7.12
C GLU A 144 -9.54 6.80 -7.96
#